data_AF-A0A0Q5LVX0-F1
#
_entry.id   AF-A0A0Q5LVX0-F1
#
_cell.length_a   1.000
_cell.length_b   1.000
_cell.length_c   1.000
_cell.angle_alpha   90.00
_cell.angle_beta   90.00
_cell.angle_gamma   90.00
#
_symmetry.space_group_name_H-M   'P 1'
#
loop_
_entity.id
_entity.type
_entity.pdbx_description
1 polymer ?
#
loop_
_entity_poly.entity_id
_entity_poly.type
_entity_poly.pdbx_seq_one_letter_code
_entity_poly.pdbx_strand_id
1 'polypeptide(L)' 'MSTPDHTPEADDAMTSEEKRHDQLTSAPEATEADAAPRIEVSEHDGNTRIDIAPDAAVRPGPGPGVEIDDEPER' A
#
# COMPACT_ATOMS: atom_id res chain seq x y z
N MET A 1 -4.59 -18.40 -19.35
CA MET A 1 -3.46 -17.82 -18.61
C MET A 1 -3.55 -18.33 -17.19
N SER A 2 -2.57 -19.13 -16.75
CA SER A 2 -2.50 -19.59 -15.36
C SER A 2 -1.91 -18.46 -14.54
N THR A 3 -2.62 -17.98 -13.52
CA THR A 3 -1.98 -17.21 -12.44
C THR A 3 -0.88 -18.09 -11.85
N PRO A 4 0.35 -17.58 -11.61
CA PRO A 4 1.33 -18.37 -10.88
C PRO A 4 0.70 -18.72 -9.54
N ASP A 5 0.58 -20.03 -9.29
CA ASP A 5 0.16 -20.57 -8.02
C ASP A 5 1.24 -20.15 -7.01
N HIS A 6 0.98 -19.05 -6.28
CA HIS A 6 1.88 -18.56 -5.25
C HIS A 6 1.72 -19.45 -4.01
N THR A 7 2.04 -20.72 -4.17
CA THR A 7 2.35 -21.60 -3.05
C THR A 7 3.67 -21.07 -2.47
N PRO A 8 3.71 -20.58 -1.23
CA PRO A 8 4.95 -20.10 -0.64
C PRO A 8 5.91 -21.30 -0.51
N GLU A 9 6.90 -21.38 -1.40
CA GLU A 9 7.97 -22.38 -1.31
C GLU A 9 8.76 -22.15 -0.02
N ALA A 10 9.15 -23.24 0.63
CA ALA A 10 9.70 -23.31 1.98
C ALA A 10 11.14 -22.73 2.14
N ASP A 11 11.52 -21.74 1.34
CA ASP A 11 12.71 -20.89 1.49
C ASP A 11 12.42 -19.65 2.38
N ASP A 12 11.28 -19.64 3.06
CA ASP A 12 10.76 -18.61 3.97
C ASP A 12 11.35 -18.74 5.40
N ALA A 13 12.60 -18.32 5.62
CA ALA A 13 13.06 -18.02 6.98
C ALA A 13 12.34 -16.78 7.56
N MET A 14 11.81 -15.91 6.69
CA MET A 14 11.13 -14.66 7.02
C MET A 14 9.71 -14.68 6.45
N THR A 15 8.75 -14.23 7.23
CA THR A 15 7.34 -14.09 6.82
C THR A 15 7.18 -13.09 5.68
N SER A 16 6.05 -13.14 4.96
CA SER A 16 5.72 -12.17 3.90
C SER A 16 5.72 -10.72 4.41
N GLU A 17 5.33 -10.51 5.66
CA GLU A 17 5.36 -9.22 6.34
C GLU A 17 6.80 -8.70 6.50
N GLU A 18 7.70 -9.56 6.96
CA GLU A 18 9.12 -9.23 7.14
C GLU A 18 9.81 -8.95 5.80
N LYS A 19 9.50 -9.72 4.76
CA LYS A 19 10.01 -9.48 3.40
C LYS A 19 9.55 -8.14 2.84
N ARG A 20 8.27 -7.79 3.05
CA ARG A 20 7.72 -6.50 2.62
C ARG A 20 8.40 -5.36 3.38
N HIS A 21 8.55 -5.49 4.69
CA HIS A 21 9.22 -4.49 5.52
C HIS A 21 10.64 -4.25 5.01
N ASP A 22 11.45 -5.30 4.88
CA ASP A 22 12.84 -5.21 4.39
C ASP A 22 12.91 -4.53 3.02
N GLN A 23 12.04 -4.94 2.09
CA GLN A 23 11.96 -4.34 0.76
C GLN A 23 11.68 -2.83 0.83
N LEU A 24 10.76 -2.38 1.68
CA LEU A 24 10.38 -0.97 1.82
C LEU A 24 11.43 -0.14 2.55
N THR A 25 12.25 -0.76 3.42
CA THR A 25 13.31 -0.07 4.17
C THR A 25 14.70 -0.17 3.52
N SER A 26 14.86 -0.95 2.46
CA SER A 26 16.16 -1.20 1.81
C SER A 26 16.70 -0.02 0.98
N ALA A 27 15.84 0.92 0.60
CA ALA A 27 16.24 2.05 -0.25
C ALA A 27 17.05 3.11 0.53
N PRO A 28 18.00 3.80 -0.13
CA PRO A 28 18.65 4.95 0.46
C PRO A 28 17.58 6.02 0.77
N GLU A 29 17.61 6.57 1.98
CA GLU A 29 16.61 7.51 2.52
C GLU A 29 15.26 6.90 2.94
N ALA A 30 15.08 5.57 2.85
CA ALA A 30 13.90 4.92 3.40
C ALA A 30 13.85 5.02 4.93
N THR A 31 12.64 5.17 5.47
CA THR A 31 12.38 5.27 6.90
C THR A 31 11.48 4.14 7.39
N GLU A 32 11.39 3.91 8.70
CA GLU A 32 10.46 2.90 9.26
C GLU A 32 8.98 3.21 8.92
N ALA A 33 8.65 4.50 8.76
CA ALA A 33 7.34 4.93 8.29
C ALA A 33 7.02 4.43 6.87
N ASP A 34 8.03 4.04 6.08
CA ASP A 34 7.83 3.45 4.77
C ASP A 34 7.34 2.02 4.80
N ALA A 35 7.59 1.28 5.88
CA ALA A 35 7.05 -0.06 6.06
C ALA A 35 5.64 -0.06 6.69
N ALA A 36 5.17 1.08 7.19
CA ALA A 36 3.87 1.21 7.84
C ALA A 36 2.71 0.91 6.86
N PRO A 37 1.64 0.21 7.31
CA PRO A 37 0.46 -0.02 6.49
C PRO A 37 -0.21 1.30 6.09
N ARG A 38 -0.29 1.59 4.79
CA ARG A 38 -0.92 2.81 4.25
C ARG A 38 -2.36 2.60 3.76
N ILE A 39 -2.83 1.36 3.77
CA ILE A 39 -4.11 0.96 3.20
C ILE A 39 -4.87 0.19 4.27
N GLU A 40 -6.11 0.61 4.52
CA GLU A 40 -7.05 -0.10 5.37
C GLU A 40 -8.03 -0.87 4.48
N VAL A 41 -8.13 -2.17 4.72
CA VAL A 41 -9.10 -3.03 4.04
C VAL A 41 -10.19 -3.40 5.02
N SER A 42 -11.42 -3.01 4.71
CA SER A 42 -12.60 -3.31 5.52
C SER A 42 -13.66 -3.99 4.69
N GLU A 43 -14.52 -4.80 5.32
CA GLU A 43 -15.65 -5.43 4.66
C GLU A 43 -16.93 -4.69 5.05
N HIS A 44 -17.68 -4.20 4.07
CA HIS A 44 -18.93 -3.47 4.28
C HIS A 44 -19.97 -3.86 3.24
N ASP A 45 -21.16 -4.27 3.68
CA ASP A 45 -22.27 -4.71 2.81
C ASP A 45 -21.88 -5.78 1.77
N GLY A 46 -21.00 -6.72 2.14
CA GLY A 46 -20.49 -7.74 1.24
C GLY A 46 -19.50 -7.23 0.18
N ASN A 47 -19.05 -5.97 0.29
CA ASN A 47 -18.02 -5.39 -0.55
C ASN A 47 -16.72 -5.21 0.25
N THR A 48 -15.59 -5.53 -0.37
CA THR A 48 -14.28 -5.17 0.15
C THR A 48 -14.02 -3.70 -0.16
N ARG A 49 -13.99 -2.89 0.90
CA ARG A 49 -13.67 -1.48 0.85
C ARG A 49 -12.18 -1.30 1.13
N ILE A 50 -11.52 -0.52 0.28
CA ILE A 50 -10.10 -0.21 0.38
C ILE A 50 -9.99 1.30 0.58
N ASP A 51 -9.58 1.72 1.77
CA ASP A 51 -9.37 3.14 2.11
C ASP A 51 -7.88 3.42 2.34
N ILE A 52 -7.47 4.68 2.16
CA ILE A 52 -6.11 5.13 2.48
C ILE A 52 -6.06 5.51 3.96
N ALA A 53 -5.13 4.90 4.69
CA ALA A 53 -4.95 5.11 6.12
C ALA A 53 -4.79 6.61 6.43
N PRO A 54 -5.39 7.12 7.52
CA PRO A 54 -5.39 8.54 7.85
C PRO A 54 -3.96 9.10 8.05
N ASP A 55 -3.07 8.27 8.56
CA ASP A 55 -1.66 8.50 8.86
C ASP A 55 -0.70 8.25 7.67
N ALA A 56 -1.22 7.86 6.50
CA ALA A 56 -0.39 7.66 5.32
C ALA A 56 0.30 8.96 4.88
N ALA A 57 1.63 8.96 4.89
CA ALA A 57 2.46 10.14 4.56
C ALA A 57 2.28 10.63 3.10
N VAL A 58 1.93 9.74 2.18
CA VAL A 58 1.68 10.06 0.76
C VAL A 58 0.33 9.48 0.37
N ARG A 59 -0.52 10.31 -0.23
CA ARG A 59 -1.83 9.91 -0.75
C ARG A 59 -1.77 9.76 -2.28
N PRO A 60 -2.42 8.74 -2.86
CA PRO A 60 -2.58 8.66 -4.30
C PRO A 60 -3.21 9.95 -4.84
N GLY A 61 -2.62 10.50 -5.90
CA GLY A 61 -3.18 11.66 -6.58
C GLY A 61 -4.49 11.32 -7.29
N PRO A 62 -5.25 12.33 -7.71
CA PRO A 62 -6.46 12.14 -8.50
C PRO A 62 -6.15 11.36 -9.77
N GLY A 63 -6.93 10.32 -10.02
CA GLY A 63 -6.74 9.45 -11.19
C GLY A 63 -6.92 10.21 -12.51
N PRO A 64 -6.46 9.65 -13.63
CA PRO A 64 -6.65 10.27 -14.94
C PRO A 64 -8.15 10.54 -15.19
N GLY A 65 -8.49 11.81 -15.48
CA GLY A 65 -9.86 12.27 -15.70
C GLY A 65 -10.54 12.90 -14.47
N VAL A 66 -9.85 13.03 -13.34
CA VAL A 66 -10.32 13.84 -12.21
C VAL A 66 -9.73 15.25 -12.36
N GLU A 67 -10.59 16.21 -12.71
CA GLU A 67 -10.24 17.64 -12.68
C GLU A 67 -10.03 18.03 -11.21
N ILE A 68 -8.81 18.38 -10.84
CA ILE A 68 -8.50 18.94 -9.54
C ILE A 68 -8.67 20.45 -9.70
N ASP A 69 -9.76 21.02 -9.18
CA ASP A 69 -9.87 22.46 -9.02
C ASP A 69 -8.86 22.90 -7.95
N ASP A 70 -7.60 23.09 -8.34
CA ASP A 70 -6.55 23.73 -7.56
C ASP A 70 -6.85 25.25 -7.46
N GLU A 71 -7.93 25.64 -6.77
CA GLU A 71 -8.08 27.02 -6.30
C GLU A 71 -7.44 27.14 -4.91
N PRO A 72 -6.28 27.81 -4.77
CA PRO A 72 -5.83 28.24 -3.46
C PRO A 72 -6.76 29.37 -2.99
N GLU A 73 -7.68 29.07 -2.06
CA GLU A 73 -8.32 30.13 -1.27
C GLU A 73 -7.21 30.96 -0.61
N ARG A 74 -7.10 32.23 -1.03
CA ARG A 74 -6.07 33.17 -0.60
C ARG A 74 -6.23 33.65 0.84
#